data_AF-G0NLQ8-F1
#
_entry.id   AF-G0NLQ8-F1
#
_cell.length_a   1.000
_cell.length_b   1.000
_cell.length_c   1.000
_cell.angle_alpha   90.00
_cell.angle_beta   90.00
_cell.angle_gamma   90.00
#
_symmetry.space_group_name_H-M   'P 1'
#
loop_
_entity.id
_entity.type
_entity.pdbx_description
1 polymer ?
#
loop_
_entity_poly.entity_id
_entity_poly.type
_entity_poly.pdbx_seq_one_letter_code
_entity_poly.pdbx_strand_id
1 'polypeptide(L)'
;MKTIFLTLFFVLISYATCDSELVSYVFEGDAFKYHLDFVGAEKAFGLQKRYYENDKEKKIFFYFCDKAKGEYKKKCGSWVDEKGNKAKNANNNVTLKGKEVILSKVTEKDYGFYTAVLEDKKLESPNFRLAVNKKPPPPPPSKN
;
A
#
# COMPACT_ATOMS: atom_id res chain seq x y z
N MET A 1 -5.30 1.48 -49.93
CA MET A 1 -6.19 0.93 -48.88
C MET A 1 -5.52 -0.04 -47.90
N LYS A 2 -4.30 -0.56 -48.13
CA LYS A 2 -3.59 -1.42 -47.15
C LYS A 2 -2.84 -0.64 -46.05
N THR A 3 -2.47 0.61 -46.30
CA THR A 3 -1.64 1.41 -45.38
C THR A 3 -2.42 2.01 -44.19
N ILE A 4 -3.73 2.23 -44.36
CA ILE A 4 -4.62 2.82 -43.32
C ILE A 4 -4.94 1.80 -42.22
N PHE A 5 -5.07 0.52 -42.57
CA PHE A 5 -5.31 -0.56 -41.60
C PHE A 5 -4.13 -0.76 -40.65
N LEU A 6 -2.90 -0.57 -41.13
CA LEU A 6 -1.69 -0.72 -40.32
C LEU A 6 -1.54 0.41 -39.29
N THR A 7 -1.95 1.64 -39.65
CA THR A 7 -1.90 2.79 -38.74
C THR A 7 -2.98 2.72 -37.67
N LEU A 8 -4.20 2.26 -37.99
CA LEU A 8 -5.25 2.06 -36.99
C LEU A 8 -4.88 1.01 -35.93
N PHE A 9 -4.15 -0.05 -36.33
CA PHE A 9 -3.72 -1.10 -35.41
C PHE A 9 -2.66 -0.59 -34.42
N PHE A 10 -1.73 0.27 -34.86
CA PHE A 10 -0.75 0.89 -33.97
C PHE A 10 -1.39 1.88 -32.98
N VAL A 11 -2.38 2.65 -33.41
CA VAL A 11 -3.10 3.59 -32.52
C VAL A 11 -3.88 2.83 -31.44
N LEU A 12 -4.47 1.67 -31.76
CA LEU A 12 -5.21 0.85 -30.78
C LEU A 12 -4.30 0.20 -29.72
N ILE A 13 -3.05 -0.13 -30.06
CA ILE A 13 -2.10 -0.72 -29.09
C ILE A 13 -1.62 0.33 -28.08
N SER A 14 -1.51 1.61 -28.47
CA SER A 14 -1.05 2.68 -27.57
C SER A 14 -2.03 3.01 -26.43
N TYR A 15 -3.31 2.63 -26.54
CA TYR A 15 -4.29 2.83 -25.46
C TYR A 15 -4.27 1.71 -24.41
N ALA A 16 -3.49 0.63 -24.61
CA ALA A 16 -3.63 -0.60 -23.82
C ALA A 16 -2.92 -0.61 -22.46
N THR A 17 -2.06 0.36 -22.12
CA THR A 17 -1.27 0.28 -20.88
C THR A 17 -1.03 1.64 -20.23
N CYS A 18 -2.09 2.28 -19.74
CA CYS A 18 -1.95 3.32 -18.73
C CYS A 18 -2.49 2.77 -17.40
N ASP A 19 -1.67 1.95 -16.72
CA ASP A 19 -1.93 1.58 -15.34
C ASP A 19 -1.69 2.83 -14.48
N SER A 20 -2.76 3.56 -14.20
CA SER A 20 -2.71 4.67 -13.24
C SER A 20 -2.51 4.11 -11.84
N GLU A 21 -1.44 4.52 -11.17
CA GLU A 21 -1.24 4.17 -9.76
C GLU A 21 -2.39 4.71 -8.90
N LEU A 22 -2.98 3.87 -8.06
CA LEU A 22 -4.00 4.31 -7.11
C LEU A 22 -3.33 5.15 -6.02
N VAL A 23 -3.62 6.45 -5.96
CA VAL A 23 -3.07 7.34 -4.92
C VAL A 23 -4.15 7.67 -3.89
N SER A 24 -3.82 7.48 -2.61
CA SER A 24 -4.64 7.94 -1.49
C SER A 24 -3.93 9.04 -0.73
N TYR A 25 -4.65 10.13 -0.45
CA TYR A 25 -4.15 11.25 0.34
C TYR A 25 -4.75 11.20 1.74
N VAL A 26 -3.91 11.23 2.76
CA VAL A 26 -4.32 11.19 4.18
C VAL A 26 -3.56 12.27 4.95
N PHE A 27 -4.22 12.93 5.90
CA PHE A 27 -3.53 13.87 6.78
C PHE A 27 -2.84 13.15 7.94
N GLU A 28 -1.71 13.69 8.39
CA GLU A 28 -1.01 13.19 9.57
C GLU A 28 -1.93 13.08 10.80
N GLY A 29 -1.84 11.96 11.50
CA GLY A 29 -2.68 11.59 12.64
C GLY A 29 -3.98 10.88 12.28
N ASP A 30 -4.44 10.94 11.02
CA ASP A 30 -5.66 10.26 10.58
C ASP A 30 -5.42 8.77 10.33
N ALA A 31 -6.50 8.02 10.08
CA ALA A 31 -6.42 6.63 9.69
C ALA A 31 -6.44 6.50 8.17
N PHE A 32 -5.51 5.70 7.64
CA PHE A 32 -5.56 5.24 6.26
C PHE A 32 -6.29 3.88 6.20
N LYS A 33 -7.17 3.72 5.21
CA LYS A 33 -7.97 2.53 4.99
C LYS A 33 -7.69 1.96 3.62
N TYR A 34 -7.38 0.68 3.56
CA TYR A 34 -7.17 -0.08 2.33
C TYR A 34 -8.16 -1.23 2.25
N HIS A 35 -8.90 -1.33 1.16
CA HIS A 35 -9.90 -2.38 0.98
C HIS A 35 -9.33 -3.52 0.12
N LEU A 36 -9.46 -4.74 0.63
CA LEU A 36 -9.08 -5.98 -0.03
C LEU A 36 -10.19 -6.46 -0.97
N ASP A 37 -10.57 -5.61 -1.93
CA ASP A 37 -11.66 -5.82 -2.89
C ASP A 37 -11.13 -6.11 -4.30
N PHE A 38 -10.31 -7.14 -4.42
CA PHE A 38 -9.79 -7.64 -5.69
C PHE A 38 -9.75 -9.17 -5.68
N VAL A 39 -9.62 -9.78 -6.87
CA VAL A 39 -9.56 -11.23 -7.02
C VAL A 39 -8.36 -11.79 -6.28
N GLY A 40 -8.57 -12.72 -5.33
CA GLY A 40 -7.50 -13.33 -4.55
C GLY A 40 -7.22 -12.66 -3.20
N ALA A 41 -7.85 -11.51 -2.92
CA ALA A 41 -7.61 -10.75 -1.70
C ALA A 41 -8.03 -11.50 -0.42
N GLU A 42 -8.91 -12.51 -0.53
CA GLU A 42 -9.26 -13.39 0.58
C GLU A 42 -8.05 -14.16 1.13
N LYS A 43 -7.08 -14.46 0.25
CA LYS A 43 -5.80 -15.13 0.58
C LYS A 43 -4.72 -14.15 1.05
N ALA A 44 -5.03 -12.86 1.18
CA ALA A 44 -4.08 -11.89 1.73
C ALA A 44 -3.83 -12.18 3.20
N PHE A 45 -2.57 -12.38 3.58
CA PHE A 45 -2.14 -12.64 4.95
C PHE A 45 -1.23 -11.55 5.52
N GLY A 46 -0.98 -10.49 4.76
CA GLY A 46 -0.24 -9.31 5.22
C GLY A 46 -0.26 -8.15 4.23
N LEU A 47 0.52 -7.12 4.56
CA LEU A 47 0.84 -6.00 3.69
C LEU A 47 2.36 -5.94 3.45
N GLN A 48 2.74 -5.55 2.25
CA GLN A 48 4.08 -5.10 1.92
C GLN A 48 4.03 -3.58 1.75
N LYS A 49 5.04 -2.89 2.25
CA LYS A 49 5.30 -1.48 1.97
C LYS A 49 6.65 -1.36 1.29
N ARG A 50 6.69 -0.67 0.14
CA ARG A 50 7.89 -0.24 -0.56
C ARG A 50 8.06 1.26 -0.39
N TYR A 51 9.25 1.69 -0.03
CA TYR A 51 9.60 3.11 0.12
C TYR A 51 11.07 3.32 -0.22
N TYR A 52 11.47 4.56 -0.46
CA TYR A 52 12.84 4.89 -0.80
C TYR A 52 13.49 5.64 0.36
N GLU A 53 14.68 5.21 0.75
CA GLU A 53 15.52 5.86 1.75
C GLU A 53 16.93 5.98 1.19
N ASN A 54 17.44 7.21 1.06
CA ASN A 54 18.72 7.50 0.40
C ASN A 54 18.85 6.82 -0.99
N ASP A 55 17.82 7.01 -1.83
CA ASP A 55 17.68 6.43 -3.18
C ASP A 55 17.70 4.89 -3.26
N LYS A 56 17.64 4.21 -2.12
CA LYS A 56 17.55 2.75 -2.07
C LYS A 56 16.11 2.35 -1.79
N GLU A 57 15.56 1.50 -2.67
CA GLU A 57 14.28 0.86 -2.39
C GLU A 57 14.43 -0.02 -1.12
N LYS A 58 13.47 0.13 -0.22
CA LYS A 58 13.31 -0.66 0.99
C LYS A 58 11.95 -1.32 0.96
N LYS A 59 11.91 -2.57 1.41
CA LYS A 59 10.68 -3.35 1.56
C LYS A 59 10.52 -3.78 3.00
N ILE A 60 9.34 -3.55 3.55
CA ILE A 60 8.95 -4.06 4.85
C ILE A 60 7.59 -4.73 4.75
N PHE A 61 7.34 -5.70 5.63
CA PHE A 61 6.19 -6.58 5.60
C PHE A 61 5.49 -6.56 6.95
N PHE A 62 4.18 -6.42 6.95
CA PHE A 62 3.33 -6.56 8.13
C PHE A 62 2.43 -7.76 7.95
N TYR A 63 2.58 -8.79 8.77
CA TYR A 63 1.73 -9.98 8.69
C TYR A 63 0.56 -9.88 9.66
N PHE A 64 -0.65 -10.19 9.20
CA PHE A 64 -1.85 -10.19 10.03
C PHE A 64 -1.84 -11.40 10.95
N CYS A 65 -1.87 -11.19 12.27
CA CYS A 65 -1.73 -12.31 13.21
C CYS A 65 -2.78 -13.39 13.02
N ASP A 66 -4.02 -13.05 12.68
CA ASP A 66 -5.11 -14.02 12.53
C ASP A 66 -5.01 -14.84 11.23
N LYS A 67 -4.23 -14.37 10.25
CA LYS A 67 -4.08 -15.03 8.95
C LYS A 67 -2.69 -15.64 8.71
N ALA A 68 -1.65 -15.11 9.34
CA ALA A 68 -0.28 -15.56 9.17
C ALA A 68 -0.11 -17.01 9.67
N LYS A 69 0.66 -17.82 8.93
CA LYS A 69 0.96 -19.22 9.24
C LYS A 69 2.47 -19.44 9.32
N GLY A 70 2.88 -20.56 9.93
CA GLY A 70 4.29 -20.98 9.96
C GLY A 70 5.23 -19.92 10.54
N GLU A 71 6.34 -19.64 9.83
CA GLU A 71 7.33 -18.66 10.27
C GLU A 71 6.80 -17.22 10.35
N TYR A 72 5.79 -16.86 9.54
CA TYR A 72 5.20 -15.52 9.52
C TYR A 72 4.38 -15.23 10.77
N LYS A 73 3.79 -16.27 11.39
CA LYS A 73 3.03 -16.13 12.65
C LYS A 73 3.92 -15.59 13.77
N LYS A 74 5.20 -15.94 13.80
CA LYS A 74 6.18 -15.44 14.79
C LYS A 74 6.56 -13.97 14.57
N LYS A 75 6.31 -13.43 13.38
CA LYS A 75 6.67 -12.08 12.93
C LYS A 75 5.45 -11.16 12.77
N CYS A 76 4.24 -11.65 13.09
CA CYS A 76 3.00 -10.91 12.88
C CYS A 76 2.86 -9.73 13.85
N GLY A 77 1.99 -8.77 13.51
CA GLY A 77 1.70 -7.62 14.38
C GLY A 77 2.80 -6.56 14.43
N SER A 78 3.88 -6.73 13.65
CA SER A 78 4.94 -5.74 13.49
C SER A 78 5.47 -5.72 12.07
N TRP A 79 5.96 -4.57 11.62
CA TRP A 79 6.69 -4.48 10.37
C TRP A 79 8.06 -5.14 10.49
N VAL A 80 8.41 -6.00 9.53
CA VAL A 80 9.72 -6.64 9.41
C VAL A 80 10.36 -6.38 8.06
N ASP A 81 11.68 -6.32 7.99
CA ASP A 81 12.43 -6.24 6.73
C ASP A 81 12.43 -7.58 5.98
N GLU A 82 13.06 -7.61 4.80
CA GLU A 82 13.22 -8.83 3.97
C GLU A 82 13.97 -9.96 4.69
N LYS A 83 14.78 -9.63 5.72
CA LYS A 83 15.50 -10.59 6.56
C LYS A 83 14.68 -11.04 7.77
N GLY A 84 13.49 -10.49 7.97
CA GLY A 84 12.61 -10.78 9.11
C GLY A 84 12.96 -10.02 10.39
N ASN A 85 13.84 -9.01 10.34
CA ASN A 85 14.13 -8.15 11.49
C ASN A 85 13.06 -7.07 11.62
N LYS A 86 12.70 -6.70 12.85
CA LYS A 86 11.74 -5.62 13.09
C LYS A 86 12.24 -4.30 12.50
N ALA A 87 11.39 -3.66 11.70
CA ALA A 87 11.66 -2.34 11.15
C ALA A 87 11.65 -1.31 12.28
N LYS A 88 12.72 -0.51 12.38
CA LYS A 88 12.82 0.54 13.40
C LYS A 88 11.85 1.68 13.07
N ASN A 89 11.17 2.20 14.09
CA ASN A 89 10.28 3.36 13.98
C ASN A 89 9.10 3.21 12.99
N ALA A 90 8.72 1.99 12.63
CA ALA A 90 7.56 1.74 11.78
C ALA A 90 6.26 1.86 12.59
N ASN A 91 5.21 2.40 11.98
CA ASN A 91 3.90 2.49 12.60
C ASN A 91 3.21 1.12 12.63
N ASN A 92 3.20 0.48 13.80
CA ASN A 92 2.59 -0.84 13.97
C ASN A 92 1.08 -0.80 14.25
N ASN A 93 0.42 0.36 14.17
CA ASN A 93 -1.02 0.50 14.39
C ASN A 93 -1.82 0.03 13.17
N VAL A 94 -1.57 -1.21 12.72
CA VAL A 94 -2.23 -1.86 11.59
C VAL A 94 -3.23 -2.88 12.13
N THR A 95 -4.47 -2.82 11.66
CA THR A 95 -5.53 -3.76 12.02
C THR A 95 -6.24 -4.25 10.76
N LEU A 96 -6.61 -5.53 10.73
CA LEU A 96 -7.51 -6.08 9.71
C LEU A 96 -8.91 -6.22 10.30
N LYS A 97 -9.91 -5.58 9.70
CA LYS A 97 -11.34 -5.71 10.06
C LYS A 97 -12.12 -6.18 8.84
N GLY A 98 -12.47 -7.47 8.81
CA GLY A 98 -13.09 -8.07 7.62
C GLY A 98 -12.15 -7.99 6.41
N LYS A 99 -12.55 -7.21 5.39
CA LYS A 99 -11.74 -6.93 4.20
C LYS A 99 -11.03 -5.56 4.24
N GLU A 100 -11.17 -4.80 5.32
CA GLU A 100 -10.55 -3.48 5.46
C GLU A 100 -9.26 -3.58 6.29
N VAL A 101 -8.14 -3.14 5.74
CA VAL A 101 -6.91 -2.90 6.49
C VAL A 101 -6.86 -1.44 6.92
N ILE A 102 -6.63 -1.20 8.20
CA ILE A 102 -6.63 0.12 8.81
C ILE A 102 -5.24 0.38 9.38
N LEU A 103 -4.54 1.37 8.84
CA LEU A 103 -3.33 1.95 9.44
C LEU A 103 -3.72 3.23 10.19
N SER A 104 -3.76 3.16 11.52
CA SER A 104 -4.16 4.29 12.37
C SER A 104 -2.99 5.21 12.69
N LYS A 105 -3.28 6.48 12.98
CA LYS A 105 -2.28 7.49 13.38
C LYS A 105 -1.14 7.59 12.36
N VAL A 106 -1.50 7.75 11.09
CA VAL A 106 -0.55 7.84 9.98
C VAL A 106 0.44 8.99 10.22
N THR A 107 1.71 8.74 9.92
CA THR A 107 2.81 9.73 10.00
C THR A 107 3.46 9.89 8.64
N GLU A 108 4.27 10.93 8.43
CA GLU A 108 5.02 11.11 7.17
C GLU A 108 5.87 9.89 6.81
N LYS A 109 6.38 9.16 7.81
CA LYS A 109 7.16 7.93 7.61
C LYS A 109 6.34 6.82 6.98
N ASP A 110 5.01 6.88 7.04
CA ASP A 110 4.12 5.88 6.44
C ASP A 110 3.92 6.10 4.94
N TYR A 111 4.44 7.20 4.38
CA TYR A 111 4.52 7.38 2.93
C TYR A 111 5.16 6.16 2.24
N GLY A 112 4.57 5.76 1.13
CA GLY A 112 5.11 4.67 0.31
C GLY A 112 4.06 4.00 -0.54
N PHE A 113 4.49 2.92 -1.19
CA PHE A 113 3.68 2.05 -2.03
C PHE A 113 3.34 0.80 -1.26
N TYR A 114 2.10 0.38 -1.31
CA TYR A 114 1.64 -0.75 -0.54
C TYR A 114 0.92 -1.74 -1.44
N THR A 115 1.10 -3.01 -1.11
CA THR A 115 0.52 -4.15 -1.81
C THR A 115 0.11 -5.20 -0.78
N ALA A 116 -0.89 -6.01 -1.10
CA ALA A 116 -1.23 -7.15 -0.25
C ALA A 116 -0.18 -8.26 -0.41
N VAL A 117 0.13 -8.97 0.67
CA VAL A 117 0.94 -10.19 0.61
C VAL A 117 -0.02 -11.37 0.51
N LEU A 118 0.01 -12.07 -0.63
CA LEU A 118 -0.89 -13.18 -0.95
C LEU A 118 -0.18 -14.52 -0.80
N GLU A 119 -0.90 -15.56 -0.35
CA GLU A 119 -0.34 -16.93 -0.28
C GLU A 119 0.06 -17.47 -1.67
N ASP A 120 -0.69 -17.09 -2.71
CA ASP A 120 -0.42 -17.46 -4.10
C ASP A 120 0.38 -16.37 -4.81
N LYS A 121 1.61 -16.71 -5.23
CA LYS A 121 2.53 -15.79 -5.93
C LYS A 121 2.10 -15.47 -7.36
N LYS A 122 1.13 -16.19 -7.93
CA LYS A 122 0.60 -15.91 -9.27
C LYS A 122 -0.47 -14.82 -9.27
N LEU A 123 -0.99 -14.48 -8.10
CA LEU A 123 -1.99 -13.42 -7.95
C LEU A 123 -1.27 -12.10 -7.72
N GLU A 124 -1.75 -11.07 -8.39
CA GLU A 124 -1.26 -9.71 -8.22
C GLU A 124 -2.27 -8.91 -7.38
N SER A 125 -1.75 -8.09 -6.47
CA SER A 125 -2.57 -7.13 -5.74
C SER A 125 -2.37 -5.74 -6.33
N PRO A 126 -3.42 -4.90 -6.39
CA PRO A 126 -3.28 -3.51 -6.77
C PRO A 126 -2.21 -2.80 -5.94
N ASN A 127 -1.36 -2.04 -6.60
CA ASN A 127 -0.37 -1.19 -5.95
C ASN A 127 -1.02 0.16 -5.62
N PHE A 128 -0.94 0.58 -4.36
CA PHE A 128 -1.46 1.87 -3.94
C PHE A 128 -0.39 2.72 -3.27
N ARG A 129 -0.35 3.99 -3.65
CA ARG A 129 0.54 4.99 -3.06
C ARG A 129 -0.19 5.73 -1.96
N LEU A 130 0.35 5.65 -0.74
CA LEU A 130 -0.09 6.50 0.37
C LEU A 130 0.72 7.80 0.35
N ALA A 131 0.05 8.92 0.08
CA ALA A 131 0.57 10.26 0.24
C ALA A 131 0.09 10.83 1.59
N VAL A 132 1.03 11.30 2.41
CA VAL A 132 0.73 11.86 3.74
C VAL A 132 0.93 13.37 3.71
N ASN A 133 -0.12 14.10 4.02
CA ASN A 133 -0.13 15.56 4.06
C ASN A 133 -0.08 16.05 5.51
N LYS A 134 0.58 17.18 5.76
CA LYS A 134 0.44 17.88 7.04
C LYS A 134 -0.95 18.49 7.15
N LYS A 135 -1.52 18.47 8.36
CA LYS A 135 -2.77 19.20 8.62
C LYS A 135 -2.49 20.71 8.50
N PRO A 136 -3.40 21.49 7.91
CA PRO A 136 -3.30 22.94 7.97
C PRO A 136 -3.33 23.38 9.45
N PRO A 137 -2.58 24.43 9.82
CA PRO A 137 -2.65 24.97 11.16
C PRO A 137 -4.08 25.42 11.47
N PRO A 138 -4.55 25.28 12.72
CA PRO A 138 -5.87 25.76 13.11
C PRO A 138 -5.98 27.27 12.82
N PRO A 139 -7.18 27.76 12.45
CA PRO A 139 -7.38 29.18 12.23
C PRO A 139 -7.05 29.97 13.51
N PRO A 140 -6.59 31.23 13.38
CA PRO A 140 -6.35 32.08 14.54
C PRO A 140 -7.59 32.18 15.44
N PRO A 141 -7.43 32.32 16.76
CA PRO A 141 -8.56 32.56 17.65
C PRO A 141 -9.34 33.80 17.19
N SER A 142 -10.67 33.69 17.08
CA SER A 142 -11.53 34.85 16.86
C SER A 142 -11.33 35.83 18.01
N LYS A 143 -10.95 37.08 17.71
CA LYS A 143 -10.98 38.16 18.69
C LYS A 143 -12.45 38.54 18.91
N ASN A 144 -13.05 37.99 19.97
CA ASN A 144 -14.29 38.52 20.53
C ASN A 144 -13.97 39.63 21.54
#